data_AF-A0A1I0CJA4-F1
#
_entry.id   AF-A0A1I0CJA4-F1
#
_cell.length_a   1.000
_cell.length_b   1.000
_cell.length_c   1.000
_cell.angle_alpha   90.00
_cell.angle_beta   90.00
_cell.angle_gamma   90.00
#
_symmetry.space_group_name_H-M   'P 1'
#
loop_
_entity.id
_entity.type
_entity.pdbx_description
1 polymer ?
#
loop_
_entity_poly.entity_id
_entity_poly.type
_entity_poly.pdbx_seq_one_letter_code
_entity_poly.pdbx_strand_id
1 'polypeptide(L)'
;MNSWYDKEISLIYHNIQYYQQMLILSTDFYQRMFYEGLLNNEVRRLNYWQWYIQEPNSPRNQEGENTPPNQREFTLEELSQYDGSGGRPAYVAVNGVVYDVSLDATWGGGTHFSLYAGRDLTGAFMGCHGGRPEILRNLPQVGVLRP
;
A
#
# COMPACT_ATOMS: atom_id res chain seq x y z
N MET A 1 -11.53 -22.67 0.48
CA MET A 1 -10.67 -21.48 0.56
C MET A 1 -11.50 -20.35 1.16
N ASN A 2 -10.90 -19.52 2.02
CA ASN A 2 -11.62 -18.44 2.69
C ASN A 2 -11.91 -17.30 1.68
N SER A 3 -13.18 -16.95 1.53
CA SER A 3 -13.71 -16.03 0.49
C SER A 3 -13.02 -14.66 0.46
N TRP A 4 -12.41 -14.25 1.57
CA TRP A 4 -11.65 -13.01 1.64
C TRP A 4 -10.34 -13.08 0.84
N TYR A 5 -9.56 -14.17 0.98
CA TYR A 5 -8.29 -14.34 0.26
C TYR A 5 -8.50 -14.39 -1.25
N ASP A 6 -9.55 -15.07 -1.70
CA ASP A 6 -9.84 -15.18 -3.14
C ASP A 6 -10.15 -13.79 -3.75
N LYS A 7 -10.84 -12.92 -3.00
CA LYS A 7 -11.09 -11.54 -3.40
C LYS A 7 -9.81 -10.71 -3.42
N GLU A 8 -8.97 -10.85 -2.40
CA GLU A 8 -7.71 -10.11 -2.28
C GLU A 8 -6.72 -10.47 -3.40
N ILE A 9 -6.51 -11.77 -3.64
CA ILE A 9 -5.67 -12.27 -4.72
C ILE A 9 -6.19 -11.80 -6.09
N SER A 10 -7.52 -11.83 -6.30
CA SER A 10 -8.13 -11.33 -7.54
C SER A 10 -7.86 -9.84 -7.75
N LEU A 11 -7.98 -9.02 -6.70
CA LEU A 11 -7.65 -7.60 -6.75
C LEU A 11 -6.17 -7.37 -7.09
N ILE A 12 -5.25 -8.12 -6.47
CA ILE A 12 -3.82 -8.04 -6.75
C ILE A 12 -3.53 -8.36 -8.23
N TYR A 13 -4.08 -9.45 -8.76
CA TYR A 13 -3.92 -9.79 -10.18
C TYR A 13 -4.48 -8.71 -11.11
N HIS A 14 -5.65 -8.16 -10.78
CA HIS A 14 -6.23 -7.06 -11.55
C HIS A 14 -5.30 -5.83 -11.58
N ASN A 15 -4.76 -5.44 -10.42
CA ASN A 15 -3.82 -4.31 -10.33
C ASN A 15 -2.52 -4.58 -11.11
N ILE A 16 -1.95 -5.79 -11.00
CA ILE A 16 -0.77 -6.20 -11.78
C ILE A 16 -1.02 -6.03 -13.29
N GLN A 17 -2.13 -6.53 -13.80
CA GLN A 17 -2.47 -6.42 -15.22
C GLN A 17 -2.64 -4.96 -15.65
N TYR A 18 -3.34 -4.18 -14.84
CA TYR A 18 -3.53 -2.75 -15.09
C TYR A 18 -2.20 -2.00 -15.14
N TYR A 19 -1.30 -2.21 -14.16
CA TYR A 19 0.00 -1.53 -14.13
C TYR A 19 0.91 -1.97 -15.27
N GLN A 20 0.92 -3.25 -15.66
CA GLN A 20 1.63 -3.72 -16.85
C GLN A 20 1.13 -3.01 -18.12
N GLN A 21 -0.19 -2.84 -18.27
CA GLN A 21 -0.75 -2.11 -19.40
C GLN A 21 -0.34 -0.63 -19.40
N MET A 22 -0.35 0.03 -18.23
CA MET A 22 0.07 1.42 -18.11
C MET A 22 1.56 1.61 -18.44
N LEU A 23 2.42 0.65 -18.11
CA LEU A 23 3.84 0.67 -18.50
C LEU A 23 4.05 0.52 -20.01
N ILE A 24 3.21 -0.28 -20.67
CA ILE A 24 3.26 -0.44 -22.13
C ILE A 24 2.79 0.85 -22.83
N LEU A 25 1.74 1.48 -22.31
CA LEU A 25 1.14 2.66 -22.92
C LEU A 25 1.87 3.98 -22.59
N SER A 26 2.64 4.02 -21.50
CA SER A 26 3.32 5.24 -21.06
C SER A 26 4.67 5.47 -21.74
N THR A 27 4.83 6.67 -22.31
CA THR A 27 6.11 7.19 -22.82
C THR A 27 6.82 8.13 -21.86
N ASP A 28 6.16 8.58 -20.79
CA ASP A 28 6.73 9.49 -19.79
C ASP A 28 7.57 8.73 -18.76
N PHE A 29 8.81 9.17 -18.54
CA PHE A 29 9.74 8.47 -17.66
C PHE A 29 9.25 8.39 -16.21
N TYR A 30 8.68 9.47 -15.68
CA TYR A 30 8.23 9.51 -14.28
C TYR A 30 6.96 8.69 -14.08
N GLN A 31 6.06 8.69 -15.05
CA GLN A 31 4.88 7.83 -15.04
C GLN A 31 5.27 6.35 -15.10
N ARG A 32 6.26 5.98 -15.92
CA ARG A 32 6.79 4.60 -15.95
C ARG A 32 7.40 4.20 -14.62
N MET A 33 8.31 5.01 -14.07
CA MET A 33 8.93 4.73 -12.76
C MET A 33 7.87 4.55 -11.66
N PHE A 34 6.82 5.35 -11.69
CA PHE A 34 5.71 5.24 -10.75
C PHE A 34 4.93 3.93 -10.89
N TYR A 35 4.51 3.57 -12.10
CA TYR A 35 3.79 2.32 -12.34
C TYR A 35 4.65 1.08 -12.13
N GLU A 36 5.97 1.16 -12.36
CA GLU A 36 6.93 0.10 -11.98
C GLU A 36 6.95 -0.10 -10.47
N GLY A 37 6.96 0.98 -9.69
CA GLY A 37 6.85 0.92 -8.23
C GLY A 37 5.57 0.21 -7.78
N LEU A 38 4.41 0.61 -8.31
CA LEU A 38 3.13 -0.01 -7.98
C LEU A 38 3.06 -1.49 -8.40
N LEU A 39 3.56 -1.83 -9.59
CA LEU A 39 3.64 -3.21 -10.05
C LEU A 39 4.51 -4.06 -9.12
N ASN A 40 5.68 -3.56 -8.73
CA ASN A 40 6.58 -4.24 -7.80
C ASN A 40 5.92 -4.46 -6.43
N ASN A 41 5.12 -3.50 -5.96
CA ASN A 41 4.35 -3.63 -4.72
C ASN A 41 3.32 -4.75 -4.82
N GLU A 42 2.53 -4.80 -5.90
CA GLU A 42 1.52 -5.85 -6.07
C GLU A 42 2.13 -7.23 -6.26
N VAL A 43 3.25 -7.34 -6.98
CA VAL A 43 3.99 -8.60 -7.09
C VAL A 43 4.50 -9.07 -5.72
N ARG A 44 5.00 -8.16 -4.88
CA ARG A 44 5.40 -8.50 -3.50
C ARG A 44 4.22 -8.94 -2.66
N ARG A 45 3.08 -8.24 -2.74
CA ARG A 45 1.83 -8.63 -2.06
C ARG A 45 1.38 -10.02 -2.52
N LEU A 46 1.42 -10.29 -3.82
CA LEU A 46 1.11 -11.61 -4.37
C LEU A 46 2.01 -12.70 -3.77
N ASN A 47 3.32 -12.48 -3.78
CA ASN A 47 4.30 -13.42 -3.24
C ASN A 47 4.08 -13.66 -1.74
N TYR A 48 3.83 -12.60 -0.97
CA TYR A 48 3.50 -12.68 0.45
C TYR A 48 2.28 -13.57 0.68
N TRP A 49 1.20 -13.33 -0.05
CA TRP A 49 -0.03 -14.09 0.11
C TRP A 49 0.11 -15.54 -0.30
N GLN A 50 0.83 -15.80 -1.40
CA GLN A 50 1.13 -17.16 -1.84
C GLN A 50 1.95 -17.92 -0.81
N TRP A 51 2.94 -17.28 -0.18
CA TRP A 51 3.73 -17.87 0.90
C TRP A 51 2.88 -18.12 2.15
N TYR A 52 2.11 -17.12 2.60
CA TYR A 52 1.25 -17.24 3.79
C TYR A 52 0.25 -18.41 3.69
N ILE A 53 -0.33 -18.62 2.49
CA ILE A 53 -1.26 -19.72 2.25
C ILE A 53 -0.57 -21.08 2.33
N GLN A 54 0.71 -21.16 1.95
CA GLN A 54 1.49 -22.41 1.98
C GLN A 54 1.99 -22.75 3.39
N GLU A 55 2.26 -21.76 4.26
CA GLU A 55 2.87 -21.97 5.59
C GLU A 55 2.16 -21.23 6.75
N PRO A 56 0.90 -21.56 7.09
CA PRO A 56 0.10 -20.78 8.06
C PRO A 56 0.60 -20.81 9.52
N ASN A 57 1.56 -21.69 9.87
CA ASN A 57 2.08 -21.87 11.23
C ASN A 57 3.58 -21.54 11.38
N SER A 58 4.20 -20.84 10.42
CA SER A 58 5.62 -20.48 10.49
C SER A 58 5.87 -19.45 11.62
N PRO A 59 6.83 -19.69 12.54
CA PRO A 59 7.09 -18.78 13.66
C PRO A 59 7.61 -17.43 13.14
N ARG A 60 6.92 -16.35 13.52
CA ARG A 60 7.13 -14.95 13.12
C ARG A 60 8.53 -14.35 13.40
N ASN A 61 9.44 -15.12 14.01
CA ASN A 61 10.72 -14.65 14.51
C ASN A 61 11.87 -15.38 13.82
N GLN A 62 11.97 -15.29 12.50
CA GLN A 62 13.24 -15.53 11.81
C GLN A 62 13.41 -14.45 10.76
N GLU A 63 14.24 -13.45 11.06
CA GLU A 63 14.95 -12.66 10.06
C GLU A 63 15.83 -13.64 9.27
N GLY A 64 15.23 -14.32 8.29
CA GLY A 64 15.87 -15.31 7.44
C GLY A 64 15.64 -14.93 5.99
N GLU A 65 16.69 -15.11 5.19
CA GLU A 65 16.94 -14.70 3.79
C GLU A 65 15.84 -14.93 2.72
N ASN A 66 14.60 -15.31 3.09
CA ASN A 66 13.46 -15.51 2.18
C ASN A 66 12.29 -14.53 2.40
N THR A 67 12.46 -13.47 3.19
CA THR A 67 11.43 -12.41 3.32
C THR A 67 11.44 -11.50 2.09
N PRO A 68 10.29 -11.16 1.46
CA PRO A 68 10.26 -10.14 0.41
C PRO A 68 10.88 -8.83 0.93
N PRO A 69 11.66 -8.10 0.12
CA PRO A 69 12.72 -7.20 0.63
C PRO A 69 12.23 -6.10 1.58
N ASN A 70 12.84 -6.02 2.77
CA ASN A 70 13.05 -4.90 3.72
C ASN A 70 12.01 -3.76 3.76
N GLN A 71 10.74 -4.04 3.50
CA GLN A 71 9.66 -3.08 3.55
C GLN A 71 8.91 -3.27 4.85
N ARG A 72 8.76 -2.18 5.61
CA ARG A 72 8.07 -2.23 6.90
C ARG A 72 6.62 -2.68 6.72
N GLU A 73 6.22 -3.68 7.47
CA GLU A 73 4.82 -4.08 7.62
C GLU A 73 4.18 -3.25 8.74
N PHE A 74 2.92 -2.91 8.57
CA PHE A 74 2.09 -2.26 9.58
C PHE A 74 0.84 -3.09 9.79
N THR A 75 0.44 -3.35 11.04
CA THR A 75 -0.97 -3.68 11.33
C THR A 75 -1.82 -2.41 11.34
N LEU A 76 -3.14 -2.55 11.36
CA LEU A 76 -4.05 -1.41 11.55
C LEU A 76 -3.79 -0.68 12.88
N GLU A 77 -3.52 -1.43 13.95
CA GLU A 77 -3.20 -0.88 15.27
C GLU A 77 -1.88 -0.09 15.22
N GLU A 78 -0.85 -0.62 14.57
CA GLU A 78 0.42 0.08 14.42
C GLU A 78 0.27 1.33 13.56
N LEU A 79 -0.43 1.23 12.43
CA LEU A 79 -0.72 2.36 11.55
C LEU A 79 -1.46 3.48 12.30
N SER A 80 -2.40 3.14 13.19
CA SER A 80 -3.16 4.11 13.98
C SER A 80 -2.30 5.03 14.86
N GLN A 81 -1.05 4.66 15.15
CA GLN A 81 -0.12 5.49 15.91
C GLN A 81 0.51 6.63 15.08
N TYR A 82 0.33 6.62 13.77
CA TYR A 82 0.87 7.58 12.80
C TYR A 82 -0.24 8.52 12.30
N ASP A 83 -0.92 9.19 13.24
CA ASP A 83 -2.06 10.08 12.99
C ASP A 83 -1.66 11.56 12.83
N GLY A 84 -0.36 11.89 12.89
CA GLY A 84 0.13 13.27 12.85
C GLY A 84 0.06 14.02 14.20
N SER A 85 -0.49 13.42 15.25
CA SER A 85 -0.66 14.08 16.55
C SER A 85 0.59 13.97 17.42
N GLY A 86 0.80 14.96 18.29
CA GLY A 86 1.92 14.94 19.25
C GLY A 86 3.31 14.97 18.60
N GLY A 87 3.42 15.48 17.37
CA GLY A 87 4.67 15.52 16.60
C GLY A 87 5.04 14.20 15.92
N ARG A 88 4.13 13.21 15.92
CA ARG A 88 4.31 11.95 15.19
C ARG A 88 4.07 12.16 13.69
N PRO A 89 4.59 11.27 12.82
CA PRO A 89 4.27 11.30 11.39
C PRO A 89 2.78 11.04 11.15
N ALA A 90 2.28 11.49 10.00
CA ALA A 90 0.93 11.21 9.51
C ALA A 90 1.04 10.23 8.32
N TYR A 91 0.56 9.00 8.49
CA TYR A 91 0.58 7.96 7.47
C TYR A 91 -0.84 7.54 7.06
N VAL A 92 -1.01 7.09 5.82
CA VAL A 92 -2.28 6.52 5.33
C VAL A 92 -2.01 5.26 4.53
N ALA A 93 -2.91 4.28 4.60
CA ALA A 93 -2.87 3.13 3.72
C ALA A 93 -3.86 3.29 2.55
N VAL A 94 -3.41 2.96 1.34
CA VAL A 94 -4.25 2.88 0.14
C VAL A 94 -3.82 1.65 -0.66
N ASN A 95 -4.76 0.76 -0.96
CA ASN A 95 -4.53 -0.51 -1.65
C ASN A 95 -3.40 -1.33 -1.01
N GLY A 96 -3.37 -1.38 0.33
CA GLY A 96 -2.35 -2.13 1.07
C GLY A 96 -0.96 -1.50 1.08
N VAL A 97 -0.78 -0.30 0.53
CA VAL A 97 0.49 0.46 0.58
C VAL A 97 0.36 1.59 1.58
N VAL A 98 1.36 1.75 2.46
CA VAL A 98 1.41 2.83 3.44
C VAL A 98 2.25 3.99 2.90
N TYR A 99 1.64 5.17 2.83
CA TYR A 99 2.24 6.41 2.35
C TYR A 99 2.43 7.41 3.50
N ASP A 100 3.56 8.12 3.47
CA ASP A 100 3.81 9.25 4.35
C ASP A 100 3.18 10.52 3.75
N VAL A 101 2.24 11.12 4.49
CA VAL A 101 1.56 12.37 4.10
C VAL A 101 1.96 13.54 5.00
N SER A 102 2.95 13.38 5.87
CA SER A 102 3.33 14.37 6.88
C SER A 102 3.74 15.73 6.30
N LEU A 103 4.37 15.71 5.12
CA LEU A 103 4.84 16.90 4.42
C LEU A 103 3.93 17.33 3.27
N ASP A 104 2.80 16.66 3.09
CA ASP A 104 1.82 17.06 2.08
C ASP A 104 0.92 18.17 2.63
N ALA A 105 0.90 19.32 1.95
CA ALA A 105 0.16 20.49 2.40
C ALA A 105 -1.36 20.25 2.50
N THR A 106 -1.90 19.29 1.74
CA THR A 106 -3.32 18.94 1.77
C THR A 106 -3.71 18.10 2.99
N TRP A 107 -2.71 17.60 3.74
CA TRP A 107 -2.84 16.78 4.94
C TRP A 107 -2.51 17.54 6.23
N GLY A 108 -2.61 18.88 6.22
CA GLY A 108 -2.37 19.73 7.38
C GLY A 108 -3.06 19.23 8.65
N GLY A 109 -2.28 19.06 9.72
CA GLY A 109 -2.78 18.53 11.00
C GLY A 109 -3.15 17.04 10.99
N GLY A 110 -2.68 16.27 10.00
CA GLY A 110 -3.01 14.84 9.86
C GLY A 110 -4.41 14.57 9.31
N THR A 111 -5.02 15.56 8.64
CA THR A 111 -6.40 15.47 8.16
C THR A 111 -6.56 15.93 6.72
N HIS A 112 -7.53 15.34 6.00
CA HIS A 112 -7.88 15.72 4.64
C HIS A 112 -9.39 15.47 4.40
N PHE A 113 -10.19 16.52 4.22
CA PHE A 113 -11.65 16.41 4.03
C PHE A 113 -12.37 15.44 4.98
N SER A 114 -12.22 15.64 6.29
CA SER A 114 -12.78 14.77 7.35
C SER A 114 -12.23 13.34 7.38
N LEU A 115 -11.22 13.03 6.58
CA LEU A 115 -10.39 11.85 6.72
C LEU A 115 -9.24 12.15 7.68
N TYR A 116 -8.78 11.11 8.36
CA TYR A 116 -7.71 11.18 9.36
C TYR A 116 -6.60 10.22 8.97
N ALA A 117 -5.36 10.65 9.19
CA ALA A 117 -4.19 9.79 9.13
C ALA A 117 -4.27 8.66 10.18
N GLY A 118 -3.41 7.66 10.02
CA GLY A 118 -3.38 6.43 10.80
C GLY A 118 -4.46 5.41 10.40
N ARG A 119 -4.95 5.46 9.16
CA ARG A 119 -6.06 4.62 8.68
C ARG A 119 -5.83 4.04 7.29
N ASP A 120 -6.53 2.95 7.01
CA ASP A 120 -6.78 2.49 5.64
C ASP A 120 -7.88 3.33 5.01
N LEU A 121 -7.51 4.10 3.99
CA LEU A 121 -8.37 5.01 3.25
C LEU A 121 -8.62 4.54 1.83
N THR A 122 -8.37 3.26 1.53
CA THR A 122 -8.59 2.66 0.20
C THR A 122 -9.98 2.98 -0.35
N GLY A 123 -11.04 2.74 0.43
CA GLY A 123 -12.41 3.02 -0.01
C GLY A 123 -12.68 4.50 -0.29
N ALA A 124 -12.16 5.40 0.56
CA ALA A 124 -12.32 6.84 0.39
C ALA A 124 -11.55 7.35 -0.84
N PHE A 125 -10.33 6.86 -1.05
CA PHE A 125 -9.53 7.17 -2.22
C PHE A 125 -10.21 6.71 -3.51
N MET A 126 -10.75 5.49 -3.53
CA MET A 126 -11.51 4.98 -4.67
C MET A 126 -12.73 5.84 -4.98
N GLY A 127 -13.49 6.25 -3.95
CA GLY A 127 -14.69 7.08 -4.14
C GLY A 127 -14.41 8.50 -4.63
N CYS A 128 -13.42 9.19 -4.05
CA CYS A 128 -13.14 10.60 -4.35
C CYS A 128 -12.25 10.78 -5.59
N HIS A 129 -11.34 9.84 -5.82
CA HIS A 129 -10.31 9.97 -6.84
C HIS A 129 -10.43 8.93 -7.96
N GLY A 130 -11.43 8.05 -7.91
CA GLY A 130 -11.62 6.99 -8.91
C GLY A 130 -10.45 6.00 -8.96
N GLY A 131 -9.69 5.90 -7.87
CA GLY A 131 -8.50 5.06 -7.79
C GLY A 131 -7.30 5.58 -8.59
N ARG A 132 -7.31 6.82 -9.08
CA ARG A 132 -6.24 7.39 -9.93
C ARG A 132 -4.90 7.41 -9.20
N PRO A 133 -3.98 6.51 -9.52
CA PRO A 133 -2.79 6.32 -8.73
C PRO A 133 -1.83 7.51 -8.82
N GLU A 134 -1.90 8.33 -9.88
CA GLU A 134 -1.05 9.52 -10.06
C GLU A 134 -1.11 10.51 -8.90
N ILE A 135 -2.20 10.51 -8.13
CA ILE A 135 -2.37 11.37 -6.94
C ILE A 135 -1.42 10.95 -5.82
N LEU A 136 -1.07 9.67 -5.74
CA LEU A 136 -0.16 9.12 -4.74
C LEU A 136 1.31 9.19 -5.18
N ARG A 137 1.58 9.54 -6.46
CA ARG A 137 2.89 9.38 -7.09
C ARG A 137 4.05 10.06 -6.36
N ASN A 138 3.80 11.21 -5.76
CA ASN A 138 4.85 12.00 -5.12
C ASN A 138 4.93 11.76 -3.61
N LEU A 139 4.07 10.90 -3.05
CA LEU A 139 4.08 10.57 -1.64
C LEU A 139 5.14 9.49 -1.36
N PRO A 140 5.98 9.63 -0.33
CA PRO A 140 6.92 8.58 0.07
C PRO A 140 6.17 7.32 0.47
N GLN A 141 6.55 6.18 -0.11
CA GLN A 141 6.09 4.88 0.32
C GLN A 141 6.94 4.40 1.51
N VAL A 142 6.31 4.14 2.65
CA VAL A 142 7.00 3.79 3.90
C VAL A 142 6.72 2.36 4.37
N GLY A 143 5.78 1.65 3.74
CA GLY A 143 5.50 0.27 4.08
C GLY A 143 4.32 -0.34 3.34
N VAL A 144 3.88 -1.48 3.85
CA VAL A 144 2.65 -2.17 3.43
C VAL A 144 1.75 -2.40 4.64
N LEU A 145 0.44 -2.36 4.41
CA LEU A 145 -0.55 -2.70 5.40
C LEU A 145 -0.77 -4.20 5.37
N ARG A 146 -0.48 -4.85 6.50
CA ARG A 146 -0.83 -6.22 6.78
C ARG A 146 -2.27 -6.26 7.33
N PRO A 147 -3.09 -7.22 6.90
CA PRO A 147 -4.43 -7.41 7.44
C PRO A 147 -4.45 -8.08 8.82
#